data_AF-A0A1H5YI41-F1
#
_entry.id   AF-A0A1H5YI41-F1
#
_cell.length_a   1.000
_cell.length_b   1.000
_cell.length_c   1.000
_cell.angle_alpha   90.00
_cell.angle_beta   90.00
_cell.angle_gamma   90.00
#
_symmetry.space_group_name_H-M   'P 1'
#
loop_
_entity.id
_entity.type
_entity.pdbx_description
1 polymer ?
#
loop_
_entity_poly.entity_id
_entity_poly.type
_entity_poly.pdbx_seq_one_letter_code
_entity_poly.pdbx_strand_id
1 'polypeptide(L)'
;MKTIAKYLQVAVLVYFIFFLIFFISFDTLGGMFGMDPLTSDSMVKVFLTGFILFLAAWGAGIMHASNQSTLIKKMQDEMNGLKAKLYDFEHPKVVEPKKPQPQPSLPPKNQEETGGILRPRQNFTDQ
;
A
#
# COMPACT_ATOMS: atom_id res chain seq x y z
N MET A 1 -5.29 14.14 -0.65
CA MET A 1 -5.84 12.82 -0.25
C MET A 1 -6.06 12.66 1.25
N LYS A 2 -5.19 13.16 2.14
CA LYS A 2 -5.39 13.14 3.62
C LYS A 2 -6.77 13.67 4.05
N THR A 3 -7.22 14.77 3.43
CA THR A 3 -8.48 15.44 3.77
C THR A 3 -9.70 14.66 3.28
N ILE A 4 -9.62 13.99 2.12
CA ILE A 4 -10.75 13.28 1.52
C ILE A 4 -11.11 12.04 2.33
N ALA A 5 -10.12 11.21 2.69
CA ALA A 5 -10.35 10.04 3.54
C ALA A 5 -10.93 10.45 4.91
N LYS A 6 -10.44 11.55 5.49
CA LYS A 6 -10.97 12.12 6.73
C LYS A 6 -12.43 12.56 6.59
N TYR A 7 -12.78 13.32 5.54
CA TYR A 7 -14.16 13.75 5.32
C TYR A 7 -15.11 12.58 5.05
N LEU A 8 -14.64 11.55 4.32
CA LEU A 8 -15.43 10.37 4.02
C LEU A 8 -15.70 9.53 5.28
N GLN A 9 -14.70 9.37 6.15
CA GLN A 9 -14.87 8.73 7.46
C GLN A 9 -15.81 9.52 8.38
N VAL A 10 -15.70 10.86 8.40
CA VAL A 10 -16.63 11.71 9.16
C VAL A 10 -18.05 11.61 8.60
N ALA A 11 -18.23 11.59 7.29
CA ALA A 11 -19.54 11.42 6.67
C ALA A 11 -20.18 10.07 7.04
N VAL A 12 -19.40 8.99 7.04
CA VAL A 12 -19.86 7.67 7.50
C VAL A 12 -20.25 7.71 8.98
N LEU A 13 -19.43 8.33 9.84
CA LEU A 13 -19.74 8.47 11.27
C LEU A 13 -21.04 9.24 11.49
N VAL A 14 -21.21 10.38 10.82
CA VAL A 14 -22.41 11.21 10.91
C VAL A 14 -23.63 10.43 10.42
N TYR A 15 -23.51 9.69 9.31
CA TYR A 15 -24.59 8.85 8.79
C TYR A 15 -25.09 7.84 9.83
N PHE A 16 -24.17 7.10 10.48
CA PHE A 16 -24.55 6.13 11.50
C PHE A 16 -25.10 6.77 12.78
N ILE A 17 -24.56 7.92 13.20
CA ILE A 17 -25.08 8.65 14.37
C ILE A 17 -26.52 9.14 14.11
N PHE A 18 -26.76 9.75 12.95
CA PHE A 18 -28.11 10.19 12.57
C PHE A 18 -29.08 9.02 12.53
N PHE A 19 -28.67 7.89 11.91
CA PHE A 19 -29.51 6.71 11.87
C PHE A 19 -29.75 6.09 13.24
N LEU A 20 -28.76 6.12 14.14
CA LEU A 20 -28.92 5.64 15.51
C LEU A 20 -29.93 6.48 16.30
N ILE A 21 -29.82 7.81 16.22
CA ILE A 21 -30.76 8.73 16.86
C ILE A 21 -32.16 8.53 16.27
N PHE A 22 -32.27 8.42 14.94
CA PHE A 22 -33.52 8.15 14.26
C PHE A 22 -34.14 6.83 14.74
N PHE A 23 -33.35 5.76 14.86
CA PHE A 23 -33.84 4.45 15.28
C PHE A 23 -34.36 4.45 16.73
N ILE A 24 -33.60 5.06 17.66
CA ILE A 24 -34.00 5.18 19.07
C ILE A 24 -35.26 6.04 19.20
N SER A 25 -35.37 7.07 18.36
CA SER A 25 -36.50 8.01 18.40
C SER A 25 -37.67 7.56 17.53
N PHE A 26 -37.56 6.45 16.80
CA PHE A 26 -38.56 6.08 15.80
C PHE A 26 -39.92 5.75 16.42
N ASP A 27 -39.92 5.06 17.56
CA ASP A 27 -41.16 4.74 18.28
C ASP A 27 -41.87 5.99 18.82
N THR A 28 -41.14 7.08 19.09
CA THR A 28 -41.70 8.32 19.64
C THR A 28 -42.04 9.35 18.56
N LEU A 29 -41.15 9.55 17.59
CA LEU A 29 -41.28 10.53 16.51
C LEU A 29 -41.96 9.94 15.27
N GLY A 30 -41.71 8.67 14.93
CA GLY A 30 -42.29 8.01 13.76
C GLY A 30 -43.82 8.00 13.77
N GLY A 31 -44.41 7.71 14.94
CA GLY A 31 -45.86 7.75 15.15
C GLY A 31 -46.46 9.16 15.10
N MET A 32 -45.71 10.20 15.50
CA MET A 32 -46.17 11.61 15.44
C MET A 32 -46.09 12.22 14.03
N PHE A 33 -45.15 11.75 13.21
CA PHE A 33 -44.95 12.24 11.84
C PHE A 33 -45.72 11.44 10.78
N GLY A 34 -46.54 10.46 11.18
CA GLY A 34 -47.29 9.62 10.26
C GLY A 34 -46.39 8.81 9.31
N MET A 35 -45.17 8.49 9.74
CA MET A 35 -44.25 7.70 8.94
C MET A 35 -44.62 6.22 9.01
N ASP A 36 -44.52 5.54 7.87
CA ASP A 36 -44.73 4.09 7.80
C ASP A 36 -43.83 3.36 8.80
N PRO A 37 -44.34 2.31 9.46
CA PRO A 37 -43.57 1.55 10.45
C PRO A 37 -42.27 1.03 9.83
N LEU A 38 -41.21 1.00 10.64
CA LEU A 38 -39.90 0.50 10.23
C LEU A 38 -40.02 -0.99 9.88
N THR A 39 -40.16 -1.27 8.58
CA THR A 39 -40.22 -2.63 8.05
C THR A 39 -38.82 -3.18 7.81
N SER A 40 -38.69 -4.50 7.81
CA SER A 40 -37.43 -5.18 7.51
C SER A 40 -36.82 -4.74 6.17
N ASP A 41 -37.65 -4.48 5.16
CA ASP A 41 -37.20 -4.00 3.85
C ASP A 41 -36.53 -2.61 3.92
N SER A 42 -37.13 -1.69 4.66
CA SER A 42 -36.57 -0.35 4.88
C SER A 42 -35.24 -0.41 5.62
N MET A 43 -35.15 -1.31 6.61
CA MET A 43 -33.94 -1.53 7.39
C MET A 43 -32.79 -2.09 6.53
N VAL A 44 -33.08 -3.06 5.66
CA VAL A 44 -32.10 -3.60 4.71
C VAL A 44 -31.55 -2.52 3.78
N LYS A 45 -32.42 -1.65 3.25
CA LYS A 45 -32.00 -0.53 2.37
C LYS A 45 -31.03 0.42 3.08
N VAL A 46 -31.36 0.81 4.31
CA VAL A 46 -30.52 1.68 5.15
C VAL A 46 -29.14 1.05 5.42
N PHE A 47 -29.13 -0.22 5.79
CA PHE A 47 -27.88 -0.96 6.02
C PHE A 47 -27.06 -1.07 4.74
N LEU A 48 -27.68 -1.34 3.59
CA LEU A 48 -27.00 -1.44 2.31
C LEU A 48 -26.38 -0.10 1.89
N THR A 49 -27.11 1.00 2.02
CA THR A 49 -26.58 2.35 1.75
C THR A 49 -25.42 2.69 2.67
N GLY A 50 -25.55 2.39 3.97
CA GLY A 50 -24.47 2.58 4.95
C GLY A 50 -23.24 1.72 4.63
N PHE A 51 -23.45 0.49 4.19
CA PHE A 51 -22.38 -0.43 3.80
C PHE A 51 -21.64 0.05 2.56
N ILE A 52 -22.34 0.57 1.54
CA ILE A 52 -21.69 1.16 0.35
C ILE A 52 -20.83 2.37 0.74
N LEU A 53 -21.38 3.27 1.57
CA LEU A 53 -20.62 4.43 2.07
C LEU A 53 -19.40 4.00 2.89
N PHE A 54 -19.56 2.97 3.73
CA PHE A 54 -18.47 2.39 4.50
C PHE A 54 -17.38 1.79 3.61
N LEU A 55 -17.74 1.03 2.57
CA LEU A 55 -16.78 0.48 1.62
C LEU A 55 -16.02 1.57 0.87
N ALA A 56 -16.69 2.65 0.48
CA ALA A 56 -16.03 3.80 -0.14
C ALA A 56 -15.02 4.45 0.82
N ALA A 57 -15.40 4.66 2.09
CA ALA A 57 -14.52 5.19 3.12
C ALA A 57 -13.34 4.25 3.42
N TRP A 58 -13.59 2.94 3.48
CA TRP A 58 -12.56 1.93 3.71
C TRP A 58 -11.56 1.89 2.55
N GLY A 59 -12.06 1.81 1.31
CA GLY A 59 -11.21 1.83 0.12
C GLY A 59 -10.30 3.07 0.07
N ALA A 60 -10.85 4.25 0.35
CA ALA A 60 -10.07 5.48 0.45
C ALA A 60 -9.01 5.43 1.58
N GLY A 61 -9.33 4.78 2.70
CA GLY A 61 -8.39 4.57 3.81
C GLY A 61 -7.22 3.65 3.44
N ILE A 62 -7.48 2.52 2.78
CA ILE A 62 -6.44 1.59 2.31
C ILE A 62 -5.50 2.30 1.34
N MET A 63 -6.05 3.02 0.36
CA MET A 63 -5.27 3.75 -0.63
C MET A 63 -4.42 4.87 0.01
N HIS A 64 -4.91 5.47 1.10
CA HIS A 64 -4.13 6.45 1.82
C HIS A 64 -2.95 5.82 2.57
N ALA A 65 -3.15 4.66 3.20
CA ALA A 65 -2.11 3.94 3.93
C ALA A 65 -1.00 3.41 3.00
N SER A 66 -1.37 2.88 1.83
CA SER A 66 -0.39 2.39 0.85
C SER A 66 0.55 3.49 0.37
N ASN A 67 0.03 4.70 0.10
CA ASN A 67 0.87 5.84 -0.28
C ASN A 67 1.87 6.25 0.81
N GLN A 68 1.49 6.19 2.09
CA GLN A 68 2.41 6.49 3.18
C GLN A 68 3.54 5.45 3.25
N SER A 69 3.22 4.16 3.05
CA SER A 69 4.23 3.10 3.05
C SER A 69 5.26 3.27 1.93
N THR A 70 4.83 3.70 0.74
CA THR A 70 5.73 3.98 -0.39
C THR A 70 6.62 5.17 -0.13
N LEU A 71 6.10 6.24 0.47
CA LEU A 71 6.90 7.41 0.86
C LEU A 71 7.96 7.05 1.90
N ILE A 72 7.61 6.25 2.90
CA ILE A 72 8.55 5.77 3.92
C ILE A 72 9.65 4.92 3.27
N LYS A 73 9.30 3.99 2.39
CA LYS A 73 10.28 3.17 1.66
C LYS A 73 11.24 4.03 0.84
N LYS A 74 10.72 4.99 0.08
CA LYS A 74 11.54 5.91 -0.70
C LYS A 74 12.50 6.72 0.17
N MET A 75 12.02 7.24 1.30
CA MET A 75 12.85 7.97 2.25
C MET A 75 13.94 7.08 2.86
N GLN A 76 13.63 5.81 3.12
CA GLN A 76 14.61 4.84 3.63
C GLN A 76 15.67 4.50 2.58
N ASP A 77 15.30 4.37 1.30
CA ASP A 77 16.23 4.15 0.19
C ASP A 77 17.14 5.37 -0.03
N GLU A 78 16.59 6.58 0.03
CA GLU A 78 17.37 7.82 -0.04
C GLU A 78 18.37 7.93 1.13
N MET A 79 17.95 7.62 2.35
CA MET A 79 18.82 7.60 3.52
C MET A 79 19.95 6.56 3.39
N ASN A 80 19.63 5.36 2.90
CA ASN A 80 20.64 4.33 2.65
C ASN A 80 21.63 4.77 1.56
N GLY A 81 21.14 5.40 0.49
CA GLY A 81 21.99 5.97 -0.56
C GLY A 81 22.91 7.08 -0.04
N LEU A 82 22.43 7.95 0.84
CA LEU A 82 23.25 8.98 1.49
C LEU A 82 24.30 8.37 2.42
N LYS A 83 23.94 7.35 3.21
CA LYS A 83 24.90 6.62 4.04
C LYS A 83 25.99 5.96 3.20
N ALA A 84 25.65 5.37 2.07
CA ALA A 84 26.62 4.78 1.14
C ALA A 84 27.56 5.84 0.57
N LYS A 85 27.04 6.99 0.14
CA LYS A 85 27.87 8.10 -0.34
C LYS A 85 28.78 8.66 0.75
N LEU A 86 28.28 8.81 1.98
CA LEU A 86 29.07 9.27 3.11
C LEU A 86 30.20 8.28 3.43
N TYR A 87 29.90 6.98 3.41
CA TYR A 87 30.91 5.94 3.57
C TYR A 87 31.99 6.01 2.49
N ASP A 88 31.61 6.20 1.22
CA ASP A 88 32.55 6.38 0.10
C ASP A 88 33.40 7.67 0.24
N PHE A 89 32.85 8.72 0.87
CA PHE A 89 33.59 9.96 1.16
C PHE A 89 34.55 9.81 2.35
N GLU A 90 34.16 9.07 3.38
CA GLU A 90 34.98 8.81 4.58
C GLU A 90 36.05 7.74 4.33
N HIS A 91 35.80 6.82 3.40
CA HIS A 91 36.74 5.83 2.90
C HIS A 91 36.99 6.10 1.43
N PRO A 92 37.62 7.24 1.08
CA PRO A 92 37.98 7.51 -0.30
C PRO A 92 38.79 6.31 -0.76
N LYS A 93 38.35 5.67 -1.87
CA LYS A 93 39.07 4.55 -2.47
C LYS A 93 40.50 5.01 -2.66
N VAL A 94 41.38 4.59 -1.75
CA VAL A 94 42.81 4.74 -1.92
C VAL A 94 43.04 4.05 -3.24
N VAL A 95 43.48 4.82 -4.22
CA VAL A 95 43.89 4.30 -5.51
C VAL A 95 45.14 3.48 -5.19
N GLU A 96 44.94 2.25 -4.71
CA GLU A 96 46.00 1.27 -4.73
C GLU A 96 46.43 1.18 -6.18
N PRO A 97 47.73 1.31 -6.47
CA PRO A 97 48.21 1.25 -7.83
C PRO A 97 47.74 -0.07 -8.44
N LYS A 98 47.05 0.04 -9.57
CA LYS A 98 46.63 -1.07 -10.44
C LYS A 98 47.65 -2.21 -10.35
N LYS A 99 47.30 -3.29 -9.64
CA LYS A 99 47.85 -4.60 -9.99
C LYS A 99 47.46 -4.86 -11.45
N PRO A 100 48.39 -5.27 -12.32
CA PRO A 100 48.14 -5.35 -13.75
C PRO A 100 46.99 -6.31 -14.05
N GLN A 101 45.89 -5.75 -14.57
CA GLN A 101 44.86 -6.52 -15.27
C GLN A 101 45.46 -7.03 -16.60
N PRO A 102 45.25 -8.31 -16.98
CA PRO A 102 45.42 -8.72 -18.36
C PRO A 102 44.34 -8.07 -19.23
N GLN A 103 44.71 -7.79 -20.48
CA GLN A 103 44.05 -6.94 -21.47
C GLN A 103 42.57 -7.23 -21.82
N PRO A 104 41.88 -6.26 -22.47
CA PRO A 104 40.46 -6.31 -22.78
C PRO A 104 40.18 -6.96 -24.15
N SER A 105 39.25 -7.92 -24.22
CA SER A 105 38.64 -8.36 -25.47
C SER A 105 37.17 -7.92 -25.52
N LEU A 106 36.88 -7.08 -26.52
CA LEU A 106 35.55 -6.62 -26.93
C LEU A 106 34.77 -7.75 -27.67
N PRO A 107 33.45 -7.59 -27.92
CA PRO A 107 32.42 -8.60 -27.62
C PRO A 107 31.93 -9.43 -28.83
N PRO A 108 31.40 -10.65 -28.63
CA PRO A 108 30.57 -11.29 -29.65
C PRO A 108 29.09 -10.94 -29.47
N LYS A 109 28.65 -10.16 -30.45
CA LYS A 109 27.32 -10.03 -31.04
C LYS A 109 26.46 -11.31 -30.97
N ASN A 110 25.20 -11.13 -30.59
CA ASN A 110 23.99 -11.91 -30.87
C ASN A 110 24.17 -13.40 -31.22
N GLN A 111 23.71 -14.27 -30.32
CA GLN A 111 23.05 -15.52 -30.68
C GLN A 111 22.03 -15.84 -29.58
N GLU A 112 20.80 -15.35 -29.75
CA GLU A 112 19.64 -16.14 -29.36
C GLU A 112 19.68 -17.41 -30.21
N GLU A 113 19.77 -18.58 -29.56
CA GLU A 113 19.09 -19.81 -29.94
C GLU A 113 19.58 -20.95 -29.02
N THR A 114 18.64 -21.42 -28.20
CA THR A 114 18.28 -22.84 -28.10
C THR A 114 19.42 -23.87 -27.96
N GLY A 115 19.55 -24.49 -26.79
CA GLY A 115 20.24 -25.77 -26.66
C GLY A 115 20.90 -25.96 -25.31
N GLY A 116 20.31 -26.82 -24.48
CA GLY A 116 20.68 -26.97 -23.08
C GLY A 116 22.11 -27.46 -22.84
N ILE A 117 22.78 -26.83 -21.86
CA ILE A 117 23.70 -27.46 -20.92
C ILE A 117 23.51 -26.72 -19.59
N LEU A 118 22.71 -27.29 -18.68
CA LEU A 118 22.72 -26.90 -17.27
C LEU A 118 24.11 -27.25 -16.71
N ARG A 119 24.84 -26.27 -16.15
CA ARG A 119 26.12 -26.56 -15.49
C ARG A 119 25.88 -27.42 -14.24
N PRO A 120 26.64 -28.50 -14.00
CA PRO A 120 26.43 -29.37 -12.84
C PRO A 120 26.53 -28.59 -11.51
N ARG A 121 25.55 -28.79 -10.61
CA ARG A 121 25.64 -28.30 -9.22
C ARG A 121 26.69 -29.10 -8.46
N GLN A 122 27.70 -28.43 -7.92
CA GLN A 122 28.61 -29.03 -6.95
C GLN A 122 27.91 -29.06 -5.57
N ASN A 123 27.55 -30.26 -5.10
CA ASN A 123 27.19 -30.47 -3.70
C ASN A 123 28.49 -30.58 -2.90
N PHE A 124 28.72 -29.65 -1.98
CA PHE A 124 29.74 -29.84 -0.94
C PHE A 124 29.10 -30.69 0.17
N THR A 125 29.62 -31.89 0.33
CA THR A 125 29.46 -32.70 1.55
C THR A 125 30.85 -33.08 1.98
N ASP A 126 31.37 -32.39 2.99
CA ASP A 126 32.49 -32.84 3.81
C ASP A 126 31.98 -32.99 5.24
N GLN A 127 32.51 -34.02 5.90
CA GLN A 127 32.04 -34.74 7.10
C GLN A 127 31.96 -33.91 8.38
#